data_AF-A0A9D4Y9W9-F1
#
_entry.id   AF-A0A9D4Y9W9-F1
#
_cell.length_a   1.000
_cell.length_b   1.000
_cell.length_c   1.000
_cell.angle_alpha   90.00
_cell.angle_beta   90.00
_cell.angle_gamma   90.00
#
_symmetry.space_group_name_H-M   'P 1'
#
loop_
_entity.id
_entity.type
_entity.pdbx_description
1 polymer ?
#
loop_
_entity_poly.entity_id
_entity_poly.type
_entity_poly.pdbx_seq_one_letter_code
_entity_poly.pdbx_strand_id
1 'polypeptide(L)'
;MDSQTALELVKNGATLLFLDVPQYTLVAIDTQMFSVGPAFKGIKMIPPGTHFVYYSSSTRDGKEFSPTIGFFIDVGSSEVIVRKWDQQEERLVKVSEEEDGRYSHAVRNMEFDRQLGPYNLSHCEDWKRLSNFIRKSIIERLEPIGGEISVECENDVFRNTPKTPMEEALDKKLNVGNSEASVGKFQRKGCYYTSIPRVVKCKGISGKELTSLNLDKTHLLETLLASDYGGSEDLLLGELQFAFIAFLMGQSLEAFLQWKSLVSLLFGCTEAVSIPSQSYHIWSE
;
A
#
# COMPACT_ATOMS: atom_id res chain seq x y z
N MET A 1 5.20 7.68 -29.41
CA MET A 1 5.43 8.98 -28.76
C MET A 1 6.54 9.67 -29.53
N ASP A 2 6.37 10.93 -29.90
CA ASP A 2 7.42 11.71 -30.56
C ASP A 2 8.46 12.22 -29.54
N SER A 3 9.60 12.69 -30.04
CA SER A 3 10.74 13.11 -29.21
C SER A 3 10.44 14.32 -28.31
N GLN A 4 9.60 15.25 -28.78
CA GLN A 4 9.28 16.46 -28.03
C GLN A 4 8.38 16.13 -26.84
N THR A 5 7.33 15.34 -27.07
CA THR A 5 6.45 14.84 -26.00
C THR A 5 7.23 14.03 -24.97
N ALA A 6 8.15 13.17 -25.41
CA ALA A 6 9.00 12.39 -24.51
C ALA A 6 9.88 13.31 -23.63
N LEU A 7 10.48 14.35 -24.21
CA LEU A 7 11.30 15.30 -23.46
C LEU A 7 10.49 16.09 -22.42
N GLU A 8 9.26 16.48 -22.76
CA GLU A 8 8.34 17.15 -21.82
C GLU A 8 7.97 16.23 -20.66
N LEU A 9 7.71 14.95 -20.92
CA LEU A 9 7.44 13.96 -19.88
C LEU A 9 8.64 13.70 -18.97
N VAL A 10 9.87 13.68 -19.50
CA VAL A 10 11.08 13.59 -18.66
C VAL A 10 11.21 14.82 -17.77
N LYS A 11 10.93 16.02 -18.30
CA LYS A 11 11.08 17.27 -17.54
C LYS A 11 10.02 17.43 -16.47
N ASN A 12 8.78 17.08 -16.76
CA ASN A 12 7.63 17.37 -15.89
C ASN A 12 7.21 16.17 -15.02
N GLY A 13 7.55 14.95 -15.43
CA GLY A 13 7.29 13.73 -14.67
C GLY A 13 8.27 13.58 -13.51
N ALA A 14 7.82 12.89 -12.47
CA ALA A 14 8.67 12.48 -11.37
C ALA A 14 9.65 11.37 -11.82
N THR A 15 10.71 11.19 -11.03
CA THR A 15 11.73 10.16 -11.23
C THR A 15 12.04 9.44 -9.93
N LEU A 16 12.04 8.11 -9.98
CA LEU A 16 12.59 7.26 -8.93
C LEU A 16 13.99 6.82 -9.35
N LEU A 17 15.00 7.19 -8.56
CA LEU A 17 16.38 6.77 -8.74
C LEU A 17 16.75 5.75 -7.66
N PHE A 18 17.14 4.56 -8.08
CA PHE A 18 17.64 3.50 -7.23
C PHE A 18 19.16 3.35 -7.38
N LEU A 19 19.86 3.38 -6.25
CA LEU A 19 21.31 3.22 -6.17
C LEU A 19 21.65 1.82 -5.66
N ASP A 20 22.62 1.19 -6.31
CA ASP A 20 23.24 -0.07 -5.87
C ASP A 20 22.30 -1.27 -5.72
N VAL A 21 21.15 -1.25 -6.41
CA VAL A 21 20.20 -2.39 -6.39
C VAL A 21 20.83 -3.60 -7.09
N PRO A 22 20.86 -4.78 -6.46
CA PRO A 22 21.41 -5.99 -7.06
C PRO A 22 20.67 -6.38 -8.35
N GLN A 23 21.41 -6.91 -9.31
CA GLN A 23 20.81 -7.50 -10.51
C GLN A 23 19.85 -8.62 -10.14
N TYR A 24 18.84 -8.81 -11.00
CA TYR A 24 17.75 -9.78 -10.85
C TYR A 24 16.70 -9.46 -9.78
N THR A 25 16.95 -8.49 -8.89
CA THR A 25 15.91 -7.92 -8.01
C THR A 25 14.71 -7.54 -8.85
N LEU A 26 13.52 -7.95 -8.42
CA LEU A 26 12.28 -7.48 -9.03
C LEU A 26 11.95 -6.13 -8.43
N VAL A 27 11.79 -5.11 -9.27
CA VAL A 27 11.34 -3.78 -8.86
C VAL A 27 10.10 -3.44 -9.66
N ALA A 28 9.11 -2.90 -8.99
CA ALA A 28 7.83 -2.59 -9.56
C ALA A 28 7.33 -1.23 -9.09
N ILE A 29 6.52 -0.60 -9.93
CA ILE A 29 5.72 0.57 -9.63
C ILE A 29 4.32 0.33 -10.17
N ASP A 30 3.33 0.52 -9.31
CA ASP A 30 1.91 0.33 -9.61
C ASP A 30 1.65 -1.07 -10.17
N THR A 31 1.20 -1.20 -11.42
CA THR A 31 0.94 -2.50 -12.06
C THR A 31 2.10 -2.99 -12.93
N GLN A 32 3.26 -2.33 -12.87
CA GLN A 32 4.40 -2.59 -13.74
C GLN A 32 5.57 -3.17 -12.96
N MET A 33 6.11 -4.29 -13.43
CA MET A 33 7.22 -5.00 -12.79
C MET A 33 8.37 -5.23 -13.76
N PHE A 34 9.59 -5.06 -13.26
CA PHE A 34 10.83 -5.16 -14.02
C PHE A 34 11.86 -5.97 -13.23
N SER A 35 12.70 -6.72 -13.94
CA SER A 35 13.90 -7.31 -13.36
C SER A 35 15.07 -6.34 -13.54
N VAL A 36 15.79 -6.04 -12.47
CA VAL A 36 16.92 -5.11 -12.47
C VAL A 36 18.06 -5.69 -13.32
N GLY A 37 18.38 -5.02 -14.41
CA GLY A 37 19.53 -5.32 -15.26
C GLY A 37 20.80 -4.56 -14.85
N PRO A 38 21.96 -4.83 -15.48
CA PRO A 38 23.25 -4.27 -15.11
C PRO A 38 23.33 -2.73 -15.10
N ALA A 39 22.51 -2.07 -15.93
CA ALA A 39 22.52 -0.62 -16.10
C ALA A 39 21.26 0.07 -15.54
N PHE A 40 20.28 -0.69 -15.05
CA PHE A 40 19.02 -0.14 -14.58
C PHE A 40 19.24 0.62 -13.27
N LYS A 41 18.74 1.86 -13.21
CA LYS A 41 18.82 2.72 -12.02
C LYS A 41 17.48 3.34 -11.64
N GLY A 42 16.37 2.87 -12.21
CA GLY A 42 15.02 3.32 -11.83
C GLY A 42 14.18 3.80 -12.99
N ILE A 43 13.22 4.67 -12.68
CA ILE A 43 12.05 4.93 -13.53
C ILE A 43 11.83 6.44 -13.64
N LYS A 44 11.62 6.94 -14.86
CA LYS A 44 11.34 8.36 -15.18
C LYS A 44 9.98 8.52 -15.84
N MET A 45 9.53 9.76 -16.01
CA MET A 45 8.24 10.10 -16.61
C MET A 45 7.04 9.63 -15.76
N ILE A 46 7.24 9.48 -14.44
CA ILE A 46 6.16 9.07 -13.54
C ILE A 46 5.18 10.25 -13.42
N PRO A 47 3.88 10.06 -13.71
CA PRO A 47 2.90 11.11 -13.55
C PRO A 47 2.84 11.62 -12.10
N PRO A 48 2.48 12.88 -11.84
CA PRO A 48 2.24 13.34 -10.47
C PRO A 48 1.06 12.60 -9.84
N GLY A 49 1.16 12.35 -8.54
CA GLY A 49 0.14 11.68 -7.74
C GLY A 49 0.71 10.55 -6.88
N THR A 50 -0.20 9.71 -6.39
CA THR A 50 0.14 8.56 -5.55
C THR A 50 0.55 7.37 -6.40
N HIS A 51 1.62 6.69 -6.00
CA HIS A 51 2.14 5.48 -6.61
C HIS A 51 2.53 4.47 -5.53
N PHE A 52 2.55 3.19 -5.88
CA PHE A 52 3.03 2.13 -5.00
C PHE A 52 4.29 1.50 -5.58
N VAL A 53 5.40 1.63 -4.87
CA VAL A 53 6.69 1.06 -5.26
C VAL A 53 6.92 -0.18 -4.44
N TYR A 54 7.30 -1.28 -5.08
CA TYR A 54 7.55 -2.53 -4.37
C TYR A 54 8.63 -3.35 -5.06
N TYR A 55 9.31 -4.18 -4.29
CA TYR A 55 10.42 -4.98 -4.77
C TYR A 55 10.57 -6.28 -3.99
N SER A 56 11.27 -7.23 -4.60
CA SER A 56 11.67 -8.49 -3.99
C SER A 56 13.13 -8.74 -4.36
N SER A 57 14.01 -8.82 -3.35
CA SER A 57 15.40 -9.23 -3.56
C SER A 57 15.42 -10.67 -4.11
N SER A 58 16.44 -10.99 -4.90
CA SER A 58 16.57 -12.31 -5.48
C SER A 58 17.90 -12.95 -5.11
N THR A 59 17.97 -14.28 -5.23
CA THR A 59 19.24 -14.99 -5.27
C THR A 59 20.11 -14.49 -6.44
N ARG A 60 21.42 -14.76 -6.36
CA ARG A 60 22.39 -14.33 -7.38
C ARG A 60 22.10 -14.88 -8.79
N ASP A 61 21.37 -15.98 -8.88
CA ASP A 61 20.95 -16.60 -10.14
C ASP A 61 19.53 -16.22 -10.57
N GLY A 62 18.84 -15.36 -9.81
CA GLY A 62 17.52 -14.81 -10.15
C GLY A 62 16.38 -15.82 -10.12
N LYS A 63 16.51 -16.93 -9.38
CA LYS A 63 15.52 -18.02 -9.37
C LYS A 63 14.58 -17.98 -8.17
N GLU A 64 15.06 -17.49 -7.04
CA GLU A 64 14.29 -17.40 -5.80
C GLU A 64 14.23 -15.95 -5.35
N PHE A 65 13.11 -15.58 -4.73
CA PHE A 65 12.81 -14.21 -4.33
C PHE A 65 12.43 -14.16 -2.85
N SER A 66 12.93 -13.14 -2.17
CA SER A 66 12.53 -12.80 -0.81
C SER A 66 11.11 -12.23 -0.79
N PRO A 67 10.46 -12.19 0.39
CA PRO A 67 9.17 -11.54 0.53
C PRO A 67 9.18 -10.10 0.00
N THR A 68 8.04 -9.69 -0.55
CA THR A 68 7.90 -8.34 -1.10
C THR A 68 7.99 -7.29 0.00
N ILE A 69 8.69 -6.21 -0.31
CA ILE A 69 8.67 -4.97 0.46
C ILE A 69 8.09 -3.89 -0.45
N GLY A 70 7.10 -3.16 0.02
CA GLY A 70 6.49 -2.06 -0.71
C GLY A 70 6.30 -0.82 0.14
N PHE A 71 6.17 0.32 -0.50
CA PHE A 71 5.88 1.60 0.15
C PHE A 71 5.12 2.51 -0.82
N PHE A 72 4.32 3.40 -0.26
CA PHE A 72 3.63 4.42 -1.06
C PHE A 72 4.53 5.64 -1.25
N ILE A 73 4.36 6.31 -2.39
CA ILE A 73 4.90 7.63 -2.64
C ILE A 73 3.78 8.53 -3.13
N ASP A 74 3.82 9.79 -2.77
CA ASP A 74 2.97 10.84 -3.32
C ASP A 74 3.90 11.90 -3.91
N VAL A 75 3.97 11.97 -5.25
CA VAL A 75 4.98 12.76 -5.96
C VAL A 75 4.37 13.93 -6.71
N GLY A 76 5.04 15.08 -6.61
CA GLY A 76 4.77 16.25 -7.42
C GLY A 76 5.40 16.21 -8.81
N SER A 77 5.14 17.25 -9.59
CA SER A 77 5.79 17.43 -10.89
C SER A 77 7.29 17.64 -10.72
N SER A 78 8.08 16.97 -11.57
CA SER A 78 9.55 17.07 -11.61
C SER A 78 10.25 16.67 -10.31
N GLU A 79 9.55 15.98 -9.41
CA GLU A 79 10.11 15.49 -8.16
C GLU A 79 11.05 14.32 -8.41
N VAL A 80 12.15 14.25 -7.66
CA VAL A 80 13.09 13.14 -7.75
C VAL A 80 13.14 12.48 -6.38
N ILE A 81 12.89 11.19 -6.33
CA ILE A 81 13.02 10.38 -5.11
C ILE A 81 14.24 9.49 -5.29
N VAL A 82 15.22 9.65 -4.40
CA VAL A 82 16.42 8.82 -4.36
C VAL A 82 16.30 7.77 -3.26
N ARG A 83 16.61 6.53 -3.60
CA ARG A 83 16.71 5.40 -2.66
C ARG A 83 17.99 4.63 -2.94
N LYS A 84 18.62 4.15 -1.88
CA LYS A 84 19.85 3.34 -1.97
C LYS A 84 19.60 1.97 -1.37
N TRP A 85 20.13 0.95 -2.02
CA TRP A 85 20.11 -0.40 -1.49
C TRP A 85 21.07 -0.52 -0.31
N ASP A 86 20.55 -0.94 0.84
CA ASP A 86 21.34 -1.39 1.97
C ASP A 86 21.60 -2.90 1.82
N GLN A 87 22.87 -3.27 1.67
CA GLN A 87 23.26 -4.66 1.43
C GLN A 87 23.12 -5.55 2.67
N GLN A 88 23.15 -4.98 3.88
CA GLN A 88 23.04 -5.75 5.13
C GLN A 88 21.58 -6.04 5.44
N GLU A 89 20.72 -5.05 5.24
CA GLU A 89 19.30 -5.11 5.54
C GLU A 89 18.45 -5.55 4.34
N GLU A 90 19.07 -5.72 3.17
CA GLU A 90 18.43 -6.06 1.89
C GLU A 90 17.20 -5.20 1.55
N ARG A 91 17.30 -3.89 1.79
CA ARG A 91 16.19 -2.94 1.59
C ARG A 91 16.59 -1.61 0.96
N LEU A 92 15.60 -0.89 0.42
CA LEU A 92 15.77 0.45 -0.14
C LEU A 92 15.61 1.53 0.94
N VAL A 93 16.73 2.12 1.38
CA VAL A 93 16.73 3.18 2.39
C VAL A 93 16.77 4.58 1.79
N LYS A 94 16.29 5.56 2.56
CA LYS A 94 16.49 6.99 2.25
C LYS A 94 17.99 7.32 2.32
N VAL A 95 18.48 8.09 1.36
CA VAL A 95 19.84 8.63 1.38
C VAL A 95 19.93 9.87 2.28
N SER A 96 21.14 10.31 2.58
CA SER A 96 21.35 11.60 3.27
C SER A 96 20.83 12.79 2.44
N GLU A 97 20.48 13.90 3.09
CA GLU A 97 20.01 15.11 2.38
C GLU A 97 21.02 15.63 1.36
N GLU A 98 22.33 15.52 1.66
CA GLU A 98 23.40 15.90 0.75
C GLU A 98 23.41 15.02 -0.51
N GLU A 99 23.33 13.69 -0.33
CA GLU A 99 23.27 12.75 -1.45
C GLU A 99 22.00 12.95 -2.27
N ASP A 100 20.84 13.12 -1.62
CA ASP A 100 19.57 13.39 -2.29
C ASP A 100 19.69 14.62 -3.19
N GLY A 101 20.18 15.74 -2.66
CA GLY A 101 20.38 16.97 -3.44
C GLY A 101 21.31 16.77 -4.64
N ARG A 102 22.44 16.07 -4.44
CA ARG A 102 23.42 15.79 -5.49
C ARG A 102 22.85 14.91 -6.61
N TYR A 103 22.21 13.80 -6.25
CA TYR A 103 21.65 12.87 -7.24
C TYR A 103 20.41 13.45 -7.94
N SER A 104 19.56 14.16 -7.20
CA SER A 104 18.42 14.88 -7.77
C SER A 104 18.87 15.94 -8.79
N HIS A 105 19.97 16.65 -8.54
CA HIS A 105 20.55 17.57 -9.52
C HIS A 105 21.04 16.84 -10.79
N ALA A 106 21.78 15.74 -10.62
CA ALA A 106 22.28 14.94 -11.74
C ALA A 106 21.15 14.32 -12.60
N VAL A 107 20.05 13.88 -11.97
CA VAL A 107 18.84 13.42 -12.69
C VAL A 107 18.23 14.54 -13.51
N ARG A 108 18.08 15.75 -12.95
CA ARG A 108 17.54 16.92 -13.67
C ARG A 108 18.44 17.35 -14.84
N ASN A 109 19.74 17.13 -14.73
CA ASN A 109 20.71 17.33 -15.81
C ASN A 109 20.78 16.17 -16.81
N MET A 110 19.90 15.16 -16.70
CA MET A 110 19.81 14.00 -17.60
C MET A 110 21.05 13.09 -17.59
N GLU A 111 21.88 13.14 -16.55
CA GLU A 111 23.09 12.32 -16.43
C GLU A 111 22.78 10.81 -16.32
N PHE A 112 21.57 10.47 -15.86
CA PHE A 112 21.05 9.11 -15.69
C PHE A 112 20.06 8.68 -16.79
N ASP A 113 19.86 9.48 -17.84
CA ASP A 113 18.74 9.29 -18.78
C ASP A 113 18.73 7.91 -19.46
N ARG A 114 19.91 7.35 -19.72
CA ARG A 114 20.09 6.02 -20.35
C ARG A 114 19.86 4.85 -19.39
N GLN A 115 19.92 5.09 -18.09
CA GLN A 115 19.78 4.11 -17.02
C GLN A 115 18.36 4.08 -16.42
N LEU A 116 17.53 5.06 -16.78
CA LEU A 116 16.16 5.21 -16.30
C LEU A 116 15.16 4.69 -17.34
N GLY A 117 14.37 3.70 -16.96
CA GLY A 117 13.27 3.19 -17.76
C GLY A 117 12.10 4.18 -17.79
N PRO A 118 11.39 4.34 -18.91
CA PRO A 118 10.18 5.17 -18.94
C PRO A 118 9.04 4.45 -18.23
N TYR A 119 8.28 5.19 -17.42
CA TYR A 119 7.02 4.72 -16.86
C TYR A 119 6.02 4.42 -18.00
N ASN A 120 5.40 3.25 -18.02
CA ASN A 120 4.43 2.90 -19.06
C ASN A 120 3.09 3.61 -18.82
N LEU A 121 2.88 4.71 -19.55
CA LEU A 121 1.67 5.51 -19.46
C LEU A 121 0.38 4.78 -19.90
N SER A 122 0.47 3.64 -20.60
CA SER A 122 -0.73 2.91 -21.04
C SER A 122 -1.58 2.38 -19.88
N HIS A 123 -0.97 2.12 -18.72
CA HIS A 123 -1.66 1.61 -17.52
C HIS A 123 -1.95 2.70 -16.48
N CYS A 124 -1.62 3.96 -16.78
CA CYS A 124 -1.79 5.07 -15.84
C CYS A 124 -3.25 5.29 -15.44
N GLU A 125 -4.19 5.18 -16.39
CA GLU A 125 -5.61 5.39 -16.11
C GLU A 125 -6.21 4.28 -15.24
N ASP A 126 -5.79 3.03 -15.46
CA ASP A 126 -6.19 1.91 -14.61
C ASP A 126 -5.65 2.08 -13.19
N TRP A 127 -4.38 2.51 -13.06
CA TRP A 127 -3.79 2.83 -11.76
C TRP A 127 -4.53 3.97 -11.05
N LYS A 128 -4.85 5.06 -11.74
CA LYS A 128 -5.62 6.17 -11.16
C LYS A 128 -6.97 5.71 -10.64
N ARG A 129 -7.69 4.86 -11.38
CA ARG A 129 -8.96 4.29 -10.91
C ARG A 129 -8.79 3.42 -9.67
N LEU A 130 -7.65 2.72 -9.56
CA LEU A 130 -7.35 1.87 -8.42
C LEU A 130 -6.97 2.65 -7.15
N SER A 131 -6.47 3.87 -7.32
CA SER A 131 -5.83 4.67 -6.26
C SER A 131 -6.43 6.06 -6.03
N ASN A 132 -7.53 6.43 -6.71
CA ASN A 132 -8.08 7.79 -6.71
C ASN A 132 -8.50 8.33 -5.32
N PHE A 133 -8.78 7.47 -4.33
CA PHE A 133 -9.07 7.88 -2.95
C PHE A 133 -7.85 7.81 -2.03
N ILE A 134 -6.73 7.23 -2.47
CA ILE A 134 -5.48 7.21 -1.72
C ILE A 134 -4.79 8.56 -1.89
N ARG A 135 -5.15 9.50 -1.02
CA ARG A 135 -4.48 10.81 -0.93
C ARG A 135 -3.29 10.72 0.01
N LYS A 136 -2.40 11.73 -0.04
CA LYS A 136 -1.28 11.87 0.92
C LYS A 136 -1.70 11.70 2.38
N SER A 137 -2.84 12.26 2.78
CA SER A 137 -3.37 12.12 4.15
C SER A 137 -3.77 10.69 4.52
N ILE A 138 -4.17 9.86 3.56
CA ILE A 138 -4.45 8.44 3.78
C ILE A 138 -3.15 7.68 4.01
N ILE A 139 -2.14 7.94 3.18
CA ILE A 139 -0.81 7.35 3.33
C ILE A 139 -0.26 7.71 4.72
N GLU A 140 -0.19 9.00 5.06
CA GLU A 140 0.33 9.47 6.37
C GLU A 140 -0.42 8.88 7.57
N ARG A 141 -1.72 8.60 7.42
CA ARG A 141 -2.55 8.00 8.48
C ARG A 141 -2.31 6.51 8.66
N LEU A 142 -2.11 5.78 7.57
CA LEU A 142 -2.13 4.30 7.55
C LEU A 142 -0.74 3.67 7.48
N GLU A 143 0.22 4.37 6.89
CA GLU A 143 1.55 3.85 6.62
C GLU A 143 2.29 3.45 7.92
N PRO A 144 2.98 2.30 7.95
CA PRO A 144 3.75 1.88 9.13
C PRO A 144 4.90 2.83 9.43
N ILE A 145 5.43 2.75 10.66
CA ILE A 145 6.66 3.50 11.01
C ILE A 145 7.80 3.01 10.10
N GLY A 146 8.36 3.91 9.31
CA GLY A 146 9.42 3.60 8.34
C GLY A 146 8.93 3.50 6.90
N GLY A 147 7.63 3.37 6.67
CA GLY A 147 7.03 3.38 5.33
C GLY A 147 6.86 2.01 4.67
N GLU A 148 7.65 1.05 5.12
CA GLU A 148 7.74 -0.26 4.48
C GLU A 148 6.63 -1.21 4.94
N ILE A 149 5.91 -1.74 3.96
CA ILE A 149 4.87 -2.74 4.08
C ILE A 149 5.46 -4.06 3.59
N SER A 150 5.55 -5.03 4.48
CA SER A 150 6.01 -6.38 4.17
C SER A 150 5.44 -7.38 5.17
N VAL A 151 5.17 -8.59 4.71
CA VAL A 151 4.71 -9.70 5.55
C VAL A 151 5.66 -10.01 6.71
N GLU A 152 6.96 -9.72 6.56
CA GLU A 152 7.96 -9.92 7.62
C GLU A 152 7.87 -8.89 8.75
N CYS A 153 7.36 -7.69 8.43
CA CYS A 153 7.17 -6.60 9.39
C CYS A 153 5.81 -6.68 10.10
N GLU A 154 4.91 -7.52 9.63
CA GLU A 154 3.58 -7.63 10.21
C GLU A 154 3.66 -8.26 11.60
N ASN A 155 3.13 -7.51 12.58
CA ASN A 155 3.00 -8.05 13.92
C ASN A 155 1.92 -9.13 13.93
N ASP A 156 2.08 -10.11 14.81
CA ASP A 156 1.11 -11.17 15.09
C ASP A 156 -0.16 -10.68 15.82
N VAL A 157 -0.55 -9.41 15.60
CA VAL A 157 -1.64 -8.70 16.28
C VAL A 157 -3.00 -9.36 16.00
N PHE A 158 -3.12 -10.14 14.92
CA PHE A 158 -4.33 -10.91 14.62
C PHE A 158 -4.51 -12.17 15.49
N ARG A 159 -3.59 -12.52 16.40
CA ARG A 159 -3.78 -13.66 17.32
C ARG A 159 -5.03 -13.53 18.21
N ASN A 160 -5.50 -12.31 18.49
CA ASN A 160 -6.57 -12.08 19.48
C ASN A 160 -7.97 -11.84 18.89
N THR A 161 -8.13 -11.85 17.56
CA THR A 161 -9.45 -11.82 16.92
C THR A 161 -9.99 -13.24 16.72
N PRO A 162 -11.30 -13.51 16.90
CA PRO A 162 -11.87 -14.82 16.60
C PRO A 162 -11.63 -15.16 15.12
N LYS A 163 -10.84 -16.21 14.85
CA LYS A 163 -10.44 -16.60 13.49
C LYS A 163 -11.46 -17.56 12.88
N THR A 164 -11.60 -17.51 11.55
CA THR A 164 -12.32 -18.54 10.82
C THR A 164 -11.47 -19.82 10.74
N PRO A 165 -12.05 -21.02 10.53
CA PRO A 165 -11.26 -22.25 10.40
C PRO A 165 -10.18 -22.19 9.31
N MET A 166 -10.43 -21.41 8.24
CA MET A 166 -9.48 -21.22 7.15
C MET A 166 -8.35 -20.26 7.53
N GLU A 167 -8.63 -19.22 8.33
CA GLU A 167 -7.61 -18.32 8.91
C GLU A 167 -6.72 -19.10 9.89
N GLU A 168 -7.29 -19.96 10.73
CA GLU A 168 -6.51 -20.84 11.63
C GLU A 168 -5.63 -21.84 10.86
N ALA A 169 -6.14 -22.38 9.74
CA ALA A 169 -5.36 -23.26 8.88
C ALA A 169 -4.22 -22.51 8.18
N LEU A 170 -4.43 -21.25 7.79
CA LEU A 170 -3.40 -20.40 7.20
C LEU A 170 -2.32 -20.07 8.22
N ASP A 171 -2.67 -19.66 9.45
CA ASP A 171 -1.70 -19.40 10.51
C ASP A 171 -0.83 -20.64 10.80
N LYS A 172 -1.43 -21.83 10.82
CA LYS A 172 -0.69 -23.08 11.04
C LYS A 172 0.34 -23.34 9.95
N LYS A 173 0.10 -22.91 8.71
CA LYS A 173 1.07 -23.01 7.62
C LYS A 173 2.17 -21.97 7.72
N LEU A 174 1.85 -20.76 8.16
CA LEU A 174 2.79 -19.64 8.29
C LEU A 174 3.71 -19.79 9.52
N ASN A 175 3.22 -20.38 10.60
CA ASN A 175 3.96 -20.56 11.86
C ASN A 175 5.01 -21.69 11.86
N VAL A 176 5.27 -22.36 10.73
CA VAL A 176 6.24 -23.46 10.66
C VAL A 176 7.71 -22.95 10.59
N GLY A 177 7.95 -21.64 10.49
CA GLY A 177 9.28 -21.08 10.22
C GLY A 177 9.97 -20.21 11.28
N ASN A 178 9.27 -19.63 12.27
CA ASN A 178 9.88 -18.56 13.09
C ASN A 178 10.32 -19.02 14.48
N SER A 179 11.65 -19.09 14.65
CA SER A 179 12.36 -19.22 15.92
C SER A 179 12.16 -17.98 16.79
N GLU A 180 12.21 -18.19 18.10
CA GLU A 180 12.03 -17.20 19.16
C GLU A 180 13.00 -16.00 19.01
N ALA A 181 12.47 -14.78 18.93
CA ALA A 181 13.27 -13.57 19.07
C ALA A 181 12.58 -12.52 19.96
N SER A 182 13.13 -12.41 21.17
CA SER A 182 13.22 -11.27 22.09
C SER A 182 12.06 -10.28 22.26
N VAL A 183 11.56 -10.26 23.50
CA VAL A 183 10.74 -9.20 24.10
C VAL A 183 11.54 -7.88 24.18
N GLY A 184 11.39 -7.04 23.16
CA GLY A 184 11.76 -5.62 23.16
C GLY A 184 10.55 -4.78 22.81
N LYS A 185 10.38 -3.62 23.46
CA LYS A 185 9.21 -2.71 23.37
C LYS A 185 8.51 -2.76 22.00
N PHE A 186 7.30 -3.33 21.96
CA PHE A 186 6.50 -3.50 20.74
C PHE A 186 6.15 -2.14 20.11
N GLN A 187 6.99 -1.65 19.19
CA GLN A 187 6.53 -0.68 18.19
C GLN A 187 5.62 -1.42 17.22
N ARG A 188 4.46 -0.84 16.90
CA ARG A 188 3.60 -1.38 15.84
C ARG A 188 4.38 -1.24 14.53
N LYS A 189 4.76 -2.38 13.94
CA LYS A 189 5.51 -2.44 12.68
C LYS A 189 4.61 -2.54 11.45
N GLY A 190 3.33 -2.86 11.65
CA GLY A 190 2.32 -2.94 10.61
C GLY A 190 1.55 -1.64 10.39
N CYS A 191 0.66 -1.64 9.40
CA CYS A 191 -0.15 -0.48 9.03
C CYS A 191 -1.14 -0.09 10.14
N TYR A 192 -1.52 1.18 10.21
CA TYR A 192 -2.42 1.73 11.23
C TYR A 192 -3.90 1.69 10.79
N TYR A 193 -4.36 0.53 10.34
CA TYR A 193 -5.74 0.34 9.91
C TYR A 193 -6.78 0.60 11.00
N THR A 194 -7.95 1.06 10.57
CA THR A 194 -9.14 1.25 11.41
C THR A 194 -9.63 -0.10 11.93
N SER A 195 -9.91 -0.19 13.23
CA SER A 195 -10.37 -1.44 13.83
C SER A 195 -11.86 -1.68 13.53
N ILE A 196 -12.16 -2.73 12.76
CA ILE A 196 -13.54 -3.08 12.39
C ILE A 196 -14.02 -4.29 13.22
N PRO A 197 -15.00 -4.13 14.12
CA PRO A 197 -15.55 -5.23 14.88
C PRO A 197 -16.28 -6.24 13.97
N ARG A 198 -15.84 -7.51 13.97
CA ARG A 198 -16.55 -8.60 13.26
C ARG A 198 -18.00 -8.77 13.77
N VAL A 199 -18.18 -8.67 15.08
CA VAL A 199 -19.47 -8.82 15.77
C VAL A 199 -19.71 -7.61 16.65
N VAL A 200 -20.86 -6.97 16.48
CA VAL A 200 -21.32 -5.89 17.34
C VAL A 200 -21.74 -6.50 18.67
N LYS A 201 -21.13 -6.04 19.78
CA LYS A 201 -21.43 -6.49 21.13
C LYS A 201 -21.82 -5.29 21.99
N CYS A 202 -23.10 -5.17 22.30
CA CYS A 202 -23.63 -4.11 23.16
C CYS A 202 -24.23 -4.73 24.43
N LYS A 203 -23.85 -4.21 25.60
CA LYS A 203 -24.43 -4.63 26.88
C LYS A 203 -25.76 -3.90 27.09
N GLY A 204 -26.77 -4.61 27.61
CA GLY A 204 -28.04 -4.00 28.01
C GLY A 204 -29.12 -3.91 26.93
N ILE A 205 -28.88 -4.45 25.73
CA ILE A 205 -29.91 -4.57 24.68
C ILE A 205 -30.49 -5.98 24.61
N SER A 206 -31.70 -6.12 24.08
CA SER A 206 -32.35 -7.41 23.92
C SER A 206 -31.62 -8.28 22.88
N GLY A 207 -31.73 -9.61 22.99
CA GLY A 207 -31.14 -10.54 22.02
C GLY A 207 -31.67 -10.34 20.59
N LYS A 208 -32.91 -9.86 20.44
CA LYS A 208 -33.51 -9.51 19.15
C LYS A 208 -32.82 -8.29 18.53
N GLU A 209 -32.64 -7.22 19.31
CA GLU A 209 -31.95 -6.01 18.85
C GLU A 209 -30.48 -6.29 18.50
N LEU A 210 -29.79 -7.07 19.34
CA LEU A 210 -28.40 -7.48 19.08
C LEU A 210 -28.26 -8.29 17.79
N THR A 211 -29.22 -9.19 17.53
CA THR A 211 -29.29 -9.94 16.27
C THR A 211 -29.51 -8.99 15.09
N SER A 212 -30.44 -8.04 15.21
CA SER A 212 -30.72 -7.04 14.17
C SER A 212 -29.48 -6.25 13.77
N LEU A 213 -28.72 -5.73 14.76
CA LEU A 213 -27.46 -5.00 14.56
C LEU A 213 -26.33 -5.83 13.93
N ASN A 214 -26.42 -7.16 13.96
CA ASN A 214 -25.44 -8.03 13.34
C ASN A 214 -25.89 -8.58 11.98
N LEU A 215 -27.20 -8.54 11.68
CA LEU A 215 -27.74 -8.83 10.35
C LEU A 215 -27.59 -7.64 9.40
N ASP A 216 -27.78 -6.41 9.90
CA ASP A 216 -27.50 -5.18 9.17
C ASP A 216 -26.42 -4.37 9.89
N LYS A 217 -25.31 -4.12 9.19
CA LYS A 217 -24.14 -3.40 9.69
C LYS A 217 -24.19 -1.89 9.44
N THR A 218 -25.29 -1.35 8.92
CA THR A 218 -25.46 0.09 8.62
C THR A 218 -25.11 0.96 9.83
N HIS A 219 -25.63 0.63 11.02
CA HIS A 219 -25.31 1.38 12.23
C HIS A 219 -23.82 1.33 12.63
N LEU A 220 -23.15 0.19 12.39
CA LEU A 220 -21.72 0.06 12.63
C LEU A 220 -20.92 0.94 11.67
N LEU A 221 -21.31 0.94 10.38
CA LEU A 221 -20.70 1.80 9.37
C LEU A 221 -20.85 3.29 9.72
N GLU A 222 -22.04 3.73 10.09
CA GLU A 222 -22.30 5.12 10.51
C GLU A 222 -21.45 5.52 11.74
N THR A 223 -21.33 4.61 12.70
CA THR A 223 -20.50 4.82 13.89
C THR A 223 -19.04 5.02 13.51
N LEU A 224 -18.49 4.11 12.69
CA LEU A 224 -17.10 4.19 12.22
C LEU A 224 -16.84 5.44 11.37
N LEU A 225 -17.79 5.81 10.50
CA LEU A 225 -17.70 7.03 9.72
C LEU A 225 -17.57 8.25 10.64
N ALA A 226 -18.41 8.33 11.68
CA ALA A 226 -18.37 9.44 12.62
C ALA A 226 -17.11 9.45 13.52
N SER A 227 -16.66 8.29 14.01
CA SER A 227 -15.56 8.21 14.99
C SER A 227 -14.17 8.21 14.36
N ASP A 228 -13.97 7.40 13.32
CA ASP A 228 -12.63 7.09 12.78
C ASP A 228 -12.35 7.79 11.45
N TYR A 229 -13.40 8.10 10.67
CA TYR A 229 -13.29 8.75 9.36
C TYR A 229 -13.78 10.21 9.34
N GLY A 230 -14.12 10.80 10.48
CA GLY A 230 -14.53 12.21 10.58
C GLY A 230 -15.73 12.58 9.69
N GLY A 231 -16.61 11.62 9.41
CA GLY A 231 -17.77 11.75 8.52
C GLY A 231 -17.46 11.67 7.03
N SER A 232 -16.21 11.37 6.63
CA SER A 232 -15.78 11.35 5.23
C SER A 232 -15.76 9.95 4.65
N GLU A 233 -16.63 9.69 3.67
CA GLU A 233 -16.65 8.43 2.90
C GLU A 233 -15.37 8.23 2.09
N ASP A 234 -14.80 9.32 1.56
CA ASP A 234 -13.52 9.29 0.85
C ASP A 234 -12.40 8.67 1.70
N LEU A 235 -12.40 8.90 3.02
CA LEU A 235 -11.36 8.34 3.89
C LEU A 235 -11.53 6.83 4.10
N LEU A 236 -12.78 6.36 4.13
CA LEU A 236 -13.12 4.93 4.17
C LEU A 236 -12.72 4.24 2.86
N LEU A 237 -13.08 4.84 1.72
CA LEU A 237 -12.72 4.34 0.39
C LEU A 237 -11.20 4.37 0.15
N GLY A 238 -10.52 5.40 0.67
CA GLY A 238 -9.06 5.50 0.65
C GLY A 238 -8.39 4.37 1.43
N GLU A 239 -8.92 4.03 2.62
CA GLU A 239 -8.41 2.88 3.38
C GLU A 239 -8.69 1.55 2.67
N LEU A 240 -9.87 1.40 2.05
CA LEU A 240 -10.20 0.22 1.25
C LEU A 240 -9.23 0.01 0.08
N GLN A 241 -8.94 1.08 -0.68
CA GLN A 241 -8.00 1.03 -1.80
C GLN A 241 -6.56 0.81 -1.33
N PHE A 242 -6.13 1.49 -0.26
CA PHE A 242 -4.81 1.30 0.34
C PHE A 242 -4.60 -0.16 0.74
N ALA A 243 -5.56 -0.73 1.50
CA ALA A 243 -5.50 -2.12 1.93
C ALA A 243 -5.50 -3.10 0.75
N PHE A 244 -6.28 -2.82 -0.29
CA PHE A 244 -6.28 -3.66 -1.49
C PHE A 244 -4.93 -3.66 -2.22
N ILE A 245 -4.31 -2.49 -2.41
CA ILE A 245 -3.00 -2.36 -3.07
C ILE A 245 -1.90 -2.99 -2.22
N ALA A 246 -1.85 -2.67 -0.92
CA ALA A 246 -0.88 -3.24 0.01
C ALA A 246 -0.99 -4.78 0.08
N PHE A 247 -2.21 -5.32 -0.01
CA PHE A 247 -2.44 -6.76 -0.14
C PHE A 247 -1.94 -7.31 -1.47
N LEU A 248 -2.47 -6.80 -2.60
CA LEU A 248 -2.27 -7.43 -3.90
C LEU A 248 -0.83 -7.29 -4.40
N MET A 249 -0.24 -6.11 -4.21
CA MET A 249 1.10 -5.79 -4.69
C MET A 249 2.15 -5.97 -3.60
N GLY A 250 1.86 -5.48 -2.39
CA GLY A 250 2.76 -5.59 -1.23
C GLY A 250 2.74 -6.95 -0.53
N GLN A 251 1.85 -7.87 -0.94
CA GLN A 251 1.68 -9.20 -0.35
C GLN A 251 1.42 -9.17 1.17
N SER A 252 0.84 -8.08 1.66
CA SER A 252 0.56 -7.89 3.08
C SER A 252 -0.66 -8.70 3.53
N LEU A 253 -0.48 -9.53 4.56
CA LEU A 253 -1.57 -10.34 5.13
C LEU A 253 -2.46 -9.47 6.04
N GLU A 254 -1.88 -8.55 6.81
CA GLU A 254 -2.63 -7.53 7.56
C GLU A 254 -3.54 -6.72 6.62
N ALA A 255 -3.01 -6.27 5.46
CA ALA A 255 -3.80 -5.56 4.47
C ALA A 255 -4.92 -6.40 3.86
N PHE A 256 -4.68 -7.69 3.59
CA PHE A 256 -5.72 -8.61 3.12
C PHE A 256 -6.88 -8.71 4.12
N LEU A 257 -6.56 -8.89 5.40
CA LEU A 257 -7.56 -9.01 6.45
C LEU A 257 -8.36 -7.72 6.63
N GLN A 258 -7.70 -6.56 6.50
CA GLN A 258 -8.40 -5.28 6.53
C GLN A 258 -9.31 -5.10 5.33
N TRP A 259 -8.80 -5.32 4.11
CA TRP A 259 -9.60 -5.25 2.89
C TRP A 259 -10.84 -6.15 3.00
N LYS A 260 -10.67 -7.39 3.43
CA LYS A 260 -11.77 -8.34 3.66
C LYS A 260 -12.78 -7.82 4.70
N SER A 261 -12.31 -7.19 5.77
CA SER A 261 -13.17 -6.64 6.83
C SER A 261 -13.99 -5.45 6.33
N LEU A 262 -13.39 -4.55 5.56
CA LEU A 262 -14.06 -3.41 4.93
C LEU A 262 -15.10 -3.88 3.91
N VAL A 263 -14.73 -4.81 3.03
CA VAL A 263 -15.67 -5.40 2.06
C VAL A 263 -16.84 -6.07 2.78
N SER A 264 -16.58 -6.86 3.82
CA SER A 264 -17.64 -7.52 4.59
C SER A 264 -18.56 -6.52 5.31
N LEU A 265 -18.02 -5.41 5.80
CA LEU A 265 -18.80 -4.33 6.39
C LEU A 265 -19.74 -3.70 5.36
N LEU A 266 -19.21 -3.29 4.20
CA LEU A 266 -19.98 -2.64 3.14
C LEU A 266 -21.10 -3.55 2.61
N PHE A 267 -20.81 -4.82 2.31
CA PHE A 267 -21.82 -5.78 1.86
C PHE A 267 -22.77 -6.25 2.98
N GLY A 268 -22.45 -5.96 4.24
CA GLY A 268 -23.32 -6.21 5.38
C GLY A 268 -24.32 -5.08 5.67
N CYS A 269 -24.28 -3.96 4.95
CA CYS A 269 -25.16 -2.81 5.15
C CYS A 269 -26.34 -2.86 4.16
N THR A 270 -27.48 -3.41 4.55
CA THR A 270 -28.65 -3.55 3.65
C THR A 270 -29.47 -2.27 3.55
N GLU A 271 -29.61 -1.52 4.65
CA GLU A 271 -30.35 -0.27 4.69
C GLU A 271 -29.55 0.91 4.09
N ALA A 272 -28.22 0.96 4.29
CA ALA A 272 -27.38 2.02 3.73
C ALA A 272 -27.47 2.15 2.20
N VAL A 273 -27.66 1.03 1.49
CA VAL A 273 -27.78 0.98 0.02
C VAL A 273 -29.20 1.31 -0.46
N SER A 274 -30.19 1.24 0.44
CA SER A 274 -31.62 1.36 0.11
C SER A 274 -32.18 2.79 0.24
N ILE A 275 -31.37 3.74 0.72
CA ILE A 275 -31.77 5.15 0.84
C ILE A 275 -31.51 5.86 -0.50
N PRO A 276 -32.54 6.39 -1.20
CA PRO A 276 -32.33 7.17 -2.41
C PRO A 276 -31.41 8.36 -2.15
N SER A 277 -30.36 8.43 -2.94
CA SER A 277 -29.32 9.45 -2.95
C SER A 277 -29.91 10.86 -3.10
N GLN A 278 -30.04 11.56 -1.97
CA GLN A 278 -29.89 13.02 -1.95
C GLN A 278 -28.52 13.46 -1.40
N SER A 279 -27.69 12.53 -0.92
CA SER A 279 -26.42 12.89 -0.27
C SER A 279 -25.20 12.01 -0.61
N TYR A 280 -25.36 10.89 -1.34
CA TYR A 280 -24.24 9.99 -1.65
C TYR A 280 -24.06 9.87 -3.16
N HIS A 281 -23.04 10.53 -3.70
CA HIS A 281 -22.82 10.68 -5.14
C HIS A 281 -21.90 9.62 -5.77
N ILE A 282 -21.56 8.52 -5.07
CA ILE A 282 -20.47 7.63 -5.52
C ILE A 282 -20.93 6.20 -5.88
N TRP A 283 -22.13 5.76 -5.49
CA TRP A 283 -22.57 4.37 -5.73
C TRP A 283 -23.36 4.15 -7.04
N SER A 284 -23.32 5.11 -7.96
CA SER A 284 -23.94 4.99 -9.28
C SER A 284 -23.02 5.57 -10.35
N GLU A 285 -22.08 4.75 -10.83
CA GLU A 285 -21.73 4.51 -12.25
C GLU A 285 -20.55 3.52 -12.37
#